data_AF-A0A392QUX6-F1
#
_entry.id   AF-A0A392QUX6-F1
#
_cell.length_a   1.000
_cell.length_b   1.000
_cell.length_c   1.000
_cell.angle_alpha   90.00
_cell.angle_beta   90.00
_cell.angle_gamma   90.00
#
_symmetry.space_group_name_H-M   'P 1'
#
loop_
_entity.id
_entity.type
_entity.pdbx_description
1 polymer ?
#
loop_
_entity_poly.entity_id
_entity_poly.type
_entity_poly.pdbx_seq_one_letter_code
_entity_poly.pdbx_strand_id
1 'polypeptide(L)'
;MIAGVNPNVIQKLQEFPPKSKVDSKLYGDNTTTITKEHLEPNMDGVNVEQAIENNRLYILDHHDAFYPSLRKVNATDAKAYAT
;
A
#
# COMPACT_ATOMS: atom_id res chain seq x y z
N MET A 1 1.06 8.32 -10.95
CA MET A 1 -0.10 7.77 -11.69
C MET A 1 -1.24 8.78 -11.69
N ILE A 2 -1.13 9.85 -12.47
CA ILE A 2 -2.16 10.92 -12.49
C ILE A 2 -2.53 11.40 -13.91
N ALA A 3 -1.78 10.97 -14.92
CA ALA A 3 -2.01 11.33 -16.33
C ALA A 3 -1.91 10.10 -17.26
N GLY A 4 -2.03 8.90 -16.69
CA GLY A 4 -2.06 7.63 -17.45
C GLY A 4 -3.49 7.14 -17.67
N VAL A 5 -3.63 5.89 -18.14
CA VAL A 5 -4.94 5.28 -18.43
C VAL A 5 -5.84 5.17 -17.20
N ASN A 6 -5.27 4.96 -16.01
CA ASN A 6 -6.01 4.91 -14.75
C ASN A 6 -5.49 5.93 -13.72
N PRO A 7 -5.92 7.19 -13.79
CA PRO A 7 -5.41 8.28 -12.93
C PRO A 7 -6.17 8.42 -11.59
N ASN A 8 -7.22 7.63 -11.35
CA ASN A 8 -8.20 7.87 -10.28
C ASN A 8 -8.02 7.00 -9.02
N VAL A 9 -6.99 6.15 -8.98
CA VAL A 9 -6.76 5.20 -7.86
C VAL A 9 -5.76 5.72 -6.83
N ILE A 10 -4.88 6.64 -7.22
CA ILE A 10 -3.89 7.21 -6.30
C ILE A 10 -4.59 7.97 -5.16
N GLN A 11 -4.11 7.76 -3.94
CA GLN A 11 -4.64 8.41 -2.75
C GLN A 11 -3.53 8.98 -1.88
N LYS A 12 -3.86 10.04 -1.14
CA LYS A 12 -2.94 10.62 -0.15
C LYS A 12 -2.81 9.68 1.04
N LEU A 13 -1.57 9.41 1.47
CA LEU A 13 -1.34 8.63 2.67
C LEU A 13 -1.59 9.50 3.90
N GLN A 14 -2.46 9.06 4.80
CA GLN A 14 -2.86 9.82 6.00
C GLN A 14 -2.11 9.39 7.26
N GLU A 15 -1.70 8.13 7.34
CA GLU A 15 -0.95 7.59 8.47
C GLU A 15 0.11 6.61 7.98
N PHE A 16 1.18 6.48 8.75
CA PHE A 16 2.24 5.52 8.48
C PHE A 16 2.51 4.64 9.73
N PRO A 17 2.65 3.32 9.55
CA PRO A 17 2.58 2.62 8.28
C PRO A 17 1.10 2.34 7.89
N PRO A 18 0.78 2.12 6.59
CA PRO A 18 -0.60 1.93 6.15
C PRO A 18 -1.22 0.67 6.76
N LYS A 19 -2.46 0.78 7.26
CA LYS A 19 -3.16 -0.32 7.91
C LYS A 19 -4.14 -1.00 6.97
N SER A 20 -4.06 -2.33 6.91
CA SER A 20 -5.06 -3.15 6.25
C SER A 20 -6.34 -3.22 7.10
N LYS A 21 -7.49 -3.24 6.40
CA LYS A 21 -8.83 -3.44 6.98
C LYS A 21 -9.32 -4.89 6.82
N VAL A 22 -8.51 -5.75 6.23
CA VAL A 22 -8.82 -7.16 6.03
C VAL A 22 -8.80 -7.90 7.38
N ASP A 23 -9.72 -8.84 7.58
CA ASP A 23 -9.80 -9.61 8.83
C ASP A 23 -8.58 -10.52 9.02
N SER A 24 -7.69 -10.14 9.94
CA SER A 24 -6.49 -10.90 10.26
C SER A 24 -6.77 -12.31 10.79
N LYS A 25 -7.97 -12.59 11.33
CA LYS A 25 -8.33 -13.95 11.76
C LYS A 25 -8.56 -14.88 10.57
N LEU A 26 -9.09 -14.33 9.47
CA LEU A 26 -9.38 -15.08 8.26
C LEU A 26 -8.15 -15.18 7.34
N TYR A 27 -7.34 -14.12 7.31
CA TYR A 27 -6.28 -13.95 6.31
C TYR A 27 -4.86 -13.94 6.89
N GLY A 28 -4.71 -14.07 8.21
CA GLY A 28 -3.41 -14.06 8.88
C GLY A 28 -2.92 -12.65 9.21
N ASP A 29 -1.66 -12.55 9.63
CA ASP A 29 -1.04 -11.26 9.90
C ASP A 29 -0.84 -10.48 8.59
N ASN A 30 -1.48 -9.31 8.53
CA ASN A 30 -1.40 -8.37 7.41
C ASN A 30 -0.79 -7.04 7.85
N THR A 31 0.00 -7.08 8.92
CA THR A 31 0.78 -5.92 9.35
C THR A 31 1.81 -5.59 8.28
N THR A 32 1.76 -4.34 7.82
CA THR A 32 2.73 -3.81 6.87
C THR A 32 4.15 -3.89 7.42
N THR A 33 5.07 -4.35 6.58
CA THR A 33 6.48 -4.55 6.92
C THR A 33 7.36 -3.39 6.44
N ILE A 34 6.78 -2.42 5.72
CA ILE A 34 7.50 -1.24 5.27
C ILE A 34 7.70 -0.30 6.46
N THR A 35 8.96 -0.01 6.78
CA THR A 35 9.34 0.91 7.84
C THR A 35 9.77 2.26 7.26
N LYS A 36 9.91 3.27 8.12
CA LYS A 36 10.31 4.62 7.67
C LYS A 36 11.73 4.62 7.13
N GLU A 37 12.60 3.82 7.72
CA GLU A 37 14.00 3.66 7.35
C GLU A 37 14.18 3.13 5.92
N HIS A 38 13.17 2.41 5.39
CA HIS A 38 13.16 1.99 3.99
C HIS A 38 12.88 3.16 3.02
N LEU A 39 12.20 4.21 3.48
CA LEU A 39 11.71 5.31 2.63
C LEU A 39 12.60 6.55 2.73
N GLU A 40 12.89 7.00 3.96
CA GLU A 40 13.54 8.30 4.25
C GLU A 40 14.83 8.58 3.48
N PRO A 41 15.72 7.59 3.20
CA PRO A 41 16.91 7.82 2.37
C PRO A 41 16.61 8.35 0.96
N ASN A 42 15.39 8.13 0.46
CA ASN A 42 14.94 8.51 -0.89
C ASN A 42 13.94 9.68 -0.88
N MET A 43 13.81 10.41 0.24
CA MET A 43 12.80 11.45 0.42
C MET A 43 13.36 12.88 0.37
N ASP A 44 14.53 13.08 -0.24
CA ASP A 44 15.18 14.39 -0.44
C ASP A 44 15.32 15.21 0.85
N GLY A 45 15.68 14.55 1.96
CA GLY A 45 15.89 15.18 3.26
C GLY A 45 14.63 15.45 4.08
N VAL A 46 13.46 14.95 3.65
CA VAL A 46 12.19 15.04 4.38
C VAL A 46 11.86 13.70 5.01
N ASN A 47 11.43 13.69 6.27
CA ASN A 47 10.99 12.46 6.94
C ASN A 47 9.53 12.10 6.61
N VAL A 48 9.10 10.89 7.00
CA VAL A 48 7.76 10.38 6.66
C VAL A 48 6.65 11.26 7.24
N GLU A 49 6.78 11.72 8.48
CA GLU A 49 5.80 12.58 9.15
C GLU A 49 5.61 13.90 8.41
N GLN A 50 6.71 14.59 8.11
CA GLN A 50 6.70 15.85 7.40
C GLN A 50 6.11 15.68 6.00
N ALA A 51 6.38 14.57 5.32
CA ALA A 51 5.81 14.31 4.01
C ALA A 51 4.29 14.09 4.08
N ILE A 52 3.77 13.45 5.12
CA ILE A 52 2.32 13.28 5.32
C ILE A 52 1.66 14.63 5.63
N GLU A 53 2.21 15.38 6.59
CA GLU A 53 1.69 16.69 7.02
C GLU A 53 1.64 17.69 5.85
N ASN A 54 2.68 17.69 5.01
CA ASN A 54 2.77 18.57 3.84
C ASN A 54 2.05 18.01 2.59
N ASN A 55 1.28 16.92 2.71
CA ASN A 55 0.58 16.27 1.59
C ASN A 55 1.51 15.89 0.43
N ARG A 56 2.71 15.40 0.73
CA ARG A 56 3.74 14.97 -0.23
C ARG A 56 3.92 13.45 -0.33
N LEU A 57 3.22 12.67 0.49
CA LEU A 57 3.28 11.20 0.47
C LEU A 57 1.94 10.59 0.01
N TYR A 58 2.01 9.73 -1.00
CA TYR A 58 0.85 9.12 -1.67
C TYR A 58 1.07 7.61 -1.86
N ILE A 59 -0.02 6.86 -1.92
CA ILE A 59 -0.02 5.40 -2.09
C ILE A 59 -1.00 4.96 -3.18
N LEU A 60 -0.68 3.83 -3.81
CA LEU A 60 -1.58 3.07 -4.66
C LEU A 60 -1.93 1.78 -3.94
N ASP A 61 -3.02 1.80 -3.20
CA ASP A 61 -3.40 0.67 -2.34
C ASP A 61 -4.41 -0.23 -3.05
N HIS A 62 -3.92 -1.36 -3.56
CA HIS A 62 -4.72 -2.45 -4.09
C HIS A 62 -4.74 -3.63 -3.10
N HIS A 63 -4.19 -3.47 -1.89
CA HIS A 63 -3.99 -4.59 -0.98
C HIS A 63 -5.34 -5.19 -0.58
N ASP A 64 -6.16 -4.40 0.11
CA ASP A 64 -7.42 -4.87 0.68
C ASP A 64 -8.45 -5.28 -0.38
N ALA A 65 -8.41 -4.62 -1.55
CA ALA A 65 -9.32 -4.91 -2.66
C ALA A 65 -9.05 -6.29 -3.28
N PHE A 66 -7.79 -6.70 -3.40
CA PHE A 66 -7.41 -7.94 -4.07
C PHE A 66 -7.19 -9.11 -3.11
N TYR A 67 -6.79 -8.85 -1.87
CA TYR A 67 -6.41 -9.89 -0.90
C TYR A 67 -7.42 -11.06 -0.80
N PRO A 68 -8.75 -10.81 -0.69
CA PRO A 68 -9.74 -11.89 -0.56
C PRO A 68 -9.77 -12.87 -1.75
N SER A 69 -9.36 -12.40 -2.94
CA SER A 69 -9.41 -13.18 -4.18
C SER A 69 -8.09 -13.89 -4.51
N LEU A 70 -6.97 -13.48 -3.91
CA LEU A 70 -5.63 -13.97 -4.26
C LEU A 70 -5.51 -15.48 -4.16
N ARG A 71 -6.07 -16.10 -3.12
CA ARG A 71 -6.00 -17.56 -2.95
C ARG A 71 -6.64 -18.30 -4.13
N LYS A 72 -7.73 -17.78 -4.68
CA LYS A 72 -8.41 -18.36 -5.85
C LYS A 72 -7.59 -18.15 -7.11
N VAL A 73 -7.07 -16.95 -7.32
CA VAL A 73 -6.22 -16.61 -8.48
C VAL A 73 -4.96 -17.48 -8.50
N ASN A 74 -4.28 -17.58 -7.36
CA ASN A 74 -3.01 -18.30 -7.25
C ASN A 74 -3.15 -19.82 -7.30
N ALA A 75 -4.35 -20.37 -7.13
CA ALA A 75 -4.67 -21.78 -7.33
C ALA A 75 -4.77 -22.18 -8.82
N THR A 76 -4.81 -21.20 -9.72
CA THR A 76 -4.69 -21.42 -11.17
C THR A 76 -3.20 -21.36 -11.60
N ASP A 77 -2.94 -21.40 -12.90
CA ASP A 77 -1.59 -21.17 -13.45
C ASP A 77 -1.11 -19.72 -13.23
N ALA A 78 -2.02 -18.77 -12.97
CA ALA A 78 -1.67 -17.38 -12.69
C ALA A 78 -1.06 -17.20 -11.29
N LYS A 79 -0.28 -16.13 -11.12
CA LYS A 79 0.27 -15.70 -9.83
C LYS A 79 0.10 -14.19 -9.67
N ALA A 80 -0.40 -13.77 -8.51
CA ALA A 80 -0.69 -12.39 -8.19
C ALA A 80 -0.40 -12.09 -6.72
N TYR A 81 -0.24 -10.81 -6.43
CA TYR A 81 -0.02 -10.25 -5.10
C TYR A 81 -1.00 -9.11 -4.86
N ALA A 82 -1.33 -8.87 -3.59
CA ALA A 82 -1.99 -7.67 -3.11
C ALA A 82 -0.90 -6.62 -2.90
N THR A 83 -0.98 -5.51 -3.63
CA THR A 83 0.07 -4.47 -3.68
C THR A 83 -0.41 -3.15 -3.12
#